data_AF-A0A2V6Y9U4-F1
#
_entry.id   AF-A0A2V6Y9U4-F1
#
_cell.length_a   1.000
_cell.length_b   1.000
_cell.length_c   1.000
_cell.angle_alpha   90.00
_cell.angle_beta   90.00
_cell.angle_gamma   90.00
#
_symmetry.space_group_name_H-M   'P 1'
#
loop_
_entity.id
_entity.type
_entity.pdbx_description
1 polymer ?
#
loop_
_entity_poly.entity_id
_entity_poly.type
_entity_poly.pdbx_seq_one_letter_code
_entity_poly.pdbx_strand_id
1 'polypeptide(L)' 'MAKRLVLSRSTLNRLESASQNTTLETLGQLCRVLRCGAGDLFEAGQVKLRPGRARGRRG' A
#
# COMPACT_ATOMS: atom_id res chain seq x y z
N MET A 1 0.22 14.02 -12.71
CA MET A 1 0.45 13.05 -11.61
C MET A 1 1.93 12.81 -11.32
N ALA A 2 2.71 12.26 -12.27
CA ALA A 2 4.11 11.88 -12.06
C ALA A 2 5.08 13.01 -11.66
N LYS A 3 4.78 14.29 -11.97
CA LYS A 3 5.63 15.42 -11.52
C LYS A 3 5.50 15.74 -10.03
N ARG A 4 4.44 15.29 -9.35
CA ARG A 4 4.23 15.50 -7.91
C ARG A 4 4.72 14.32 -7.07
N LEU A 5 4.75 13.14 -7.67
CA LEU A 5 5.31 11.94 -7.07
C LEU A 5 6.78 11.87 -7.46
N VAL A 6 7.69 11.73 -6.51
CA VAL A 6 9.12 11.50 -6.77
C VAL A 6 9.33 10.05 -7.23
N LEU A 7 8.52 9.61 -8.18
CA LEU A 7 8.50 8.25 -8.72
C LEU A 7 8.68 8.32 -10.22
N SER A 8 9.49 7.41 -10.75
CA SER A 8 9.62 7.26 -12.18
C SER A 8 8.27 6.92 -12.81
N ARG A 9 8.08 7.32 -14.07
CA ARG A 9 6.84 7.06 -14.81
C ARG A 9 6.54 5.56 -14.94
N SER A 10 7.59 4.73 -15.04
CA SER A 10 7.51 3.27 -15.05
C SER A 10 7.11 2.69 -13.69
N THR A 11 7.57 3.26 -12.57
CA THR A 11 7.11 2.87 -11.22
C THR A 11 5.63 3.20 -11.03
N LEU A 12 5.20 4.38 -11.49
CA LEU A 12 3.80 4.78 -11.43
C LEU A 12 2.91 3.82 -12.24
N ASN A 13 3.31 3.47 -13.47
CA ASN A 13 2.54 2.58 -14.33
C ASN A 13 2.37 1.17 -13.72
N ARG A 14 3.39 0.67 -13.02
CA ARG A 14 3.36 -0.63 -12.32
C ARG A 14 2.43 -0.62 -11.11
N LEU A 15 2.42 0.50 -10.38
CA LEU A 15 1.50 0.75 -9.28
C LEU A 15 0.04 0.75 -9.76
N GLU A 16 -0.25 1.49 -10.84
CA GLU A 16 -1.59 1.57 -11.43
C GLU A 16 -2.06 0.22 -12.00
N SER A 17 -1.14 -0.56 -12.58
CA SER A 17 -1.46 -1.89 -13.10
C SER A 17 -1.57 -2.98 -12.02
N ALA A 18 -1.36 -2.66 -10.74
CA ALA A 18 -1.27 -3.61 -9.63
C ALA A 18 -0.29 -4.78 -9.90
N SER A 19 0.69 -4.57 -10.80
CA SER A 19 1.57 -5.63 -11.30
C SER A 19 2.67 -6.00 -10.30
N GLN A 20 2.84 -5.21 -9.24
CA GLN A 20 3.88 -5.42 -8.22
C GLN A 20 3.37 -5.00 -6.84
N ASN A 21 3.71 -5.80 -5.82
CA ASN A 21 3.61 -5.38 -4.44
C ASN A 21 4.51 -4.15 -4.22
N THR A 22 4.01 -3.18 -3.46
CA THR A 22 4.75 -1.95 -3.16
C THR A 22 5.17 -1.88 -1.70
N THR A 23 6.29 -1.21 -1.45
CA THR A 23 6.82 -1.06 -0.09
C THR A 23 5.99 -0.05 0.69
N LEU A 24 5.92 -0.23 2.02
CA LEU A 24 5.27 0.73 2.92
C LEU A 24 5.89 2.14 2.80
N GLU A 25 7.17 2.23 2.49
CA GLU A 25 7.87 3.50 2.26
C GLU A 25 7.33 4.23 1.03
N THR A 26 7.18 3.52 -0.10
CA THR A 26 6.59 4.06 -1.33
C THR A 26 5.13 4.48 -1.08
N LEU A 27 4.38 3.66 -0.35
CA LEU A 27 3.01 3.96 0.05
C LEU A 27 2.92 5.25 0.90
N GLY A 28 3.83 5.42 1.86
CA GLY A 28 3.91 6.62 2.70
C GLY A 28 4.24 7.88 1.90
N GLN A 29 5.13 7.77 0.91
CA GLN A 29 5.43 8.88 0.00
C GLN A 29 4.22 9.26 -0.87
N LEU A 30 3.48 8.27 -1.39
CA LEU A 30 2.23 8.49 -2.13
C LEU A 30 1.20 9.24 -1.27
N CYS A 31 0.95 8.75 -0.06
CA CYS A 31 0.05 9.38 0.91
C CYS A 31 0.42 10.85 1.18
N ARG A 32 1.70 11.15 1.37
CA ARG A 32 2.19 12.52 1.64
C ARG A 32 1.95 13.47 0.47
N VAL A 33 2.13 13.01 -0.77
CA VAL A 33 1.91 13.82 -1.98
C VAL A 33 0.41 14.05 -2.22
N LEU A 34 -0.40 13.03 -1.97
CA LEU A 34 -1.85 13.04 -2.15
C LEU A 34 -2.61 13.68 -0.98
N ARG A 35 -1.91 13.98 0.13
CA ARG A 35 -2.49 14.53 1.38
C ARG A 35 -3.56 13.61 1.98
N CYS A 36 -3.35 12.31 1.91
CA CYS A 36 -4.18 11.29 2.53
C CYS A 36 -3.37 10.40 3.48
N GLY A 37 -4.04 9.65 4.35
CA GLY A 37 -3.46 8.59 5.14
C GLY A 37 -3.53 7.23 4.43
N ALA A 38 -2.76 6.25 4.89
CA ALA A 38 -2.81 4.90 4.32
C ALA A 38 -4.20 4.27 4.42
N GLY A 39 -4.97 4.60 5.46
CA GLY A 39 -6.36 4.12 5.62
C GLY A 39 -7.31 4.61 4.53
N ASP A 40 -7.07 5.81 3.99
CA ASP A 40 -7.89 6.39 2.92
C ASP A 40 -7.67 5.70 1.56
N LEU A 41 -6.64 4.85 1.44
CA LEU A 41 -6.36 4.06 0.24
C LEU A 41 -7.20 2.77 0.17
N PHE A 42 -7.93 2.43 1.24
CA PHE A 42 -8.69 1.20 1.32
C PHE A 42 -10.17 1.49 1.51
N GLU A 43 -11.00 0.83 0.70
CA GLU A 43 -12.46 0.83 0.88
C GLU A 43 -12.82 0.20 2.24
N ALA A 44 -13.77 0.83 2.94
CA ALA A 44 -14.23 0.36 4.24
C ALA A 44 -14.71 -1.10 4.16
N GLY A 45 -14.21 -1.95 5.04
CA GLY A 45 -14.58 -3.37 5.10
C GLY A 45 -13.87 -4.30 4.10
N GLN A 46 -13.00 -3.79 3.22
CA GLN A 46 -12.23 -4.63 2.28
C GLN A 46 -10.94 -5.19 2.89
N VAL A 47 -10.51 -4.69 4.06
CA VAL A 47 -9.27 -5.16 4.71
C VAL A 47 -9.54 -6.48 5.45
N LYS A 48 -9.21 -7.60 4.79
CA LYS A 48 -9.18 -8.92 5.42
C LYS A 48 -7.84 -9.14 6.11
N LEU A 49 -7.77 -8.82 7.41
CA LEU A 49 -6.66 -9.28 8.23
C LEU A 49 -6.71 -10.82 8.26
N ARG A 50 -5.63 -11.46 7.81
CA ARG A 50 -5.54 -12.93 7.97
C ARG A 50 -5.57 -13.21 9.47
N PRO A 51 -6.44 -14.11 9.95
CA PRO A 51 -6.42 -14.50 11.35
C PRO A 51 -5.00 -14.96 11.67
N GLY A 52 -4.35 -14.25 12.59
CA GLY A 52 -2.98 -14.54 12.98
C GLY A 52 -2.91 -16.01 13.36
N ARG A 53 -1.96 -16.74 12.74
CA ARG A 53 -1.74 -18.15 13.05
C ARG A 53 -1.45 -18.23 14.55
N ALA A 54 -2.45 -18.61 15.35
CA ALA A 54 -2.29 -18.85 16.76
C ALA A 54 -1.18 -19.89 16.88
N ARG A 55 -0.02 -19.44 17.34
CA ARG A 55 1.17 -20.27 17.52
C ARG A 55 0.78 -21.24 18.63
N GLY A 56 0.37 -22.44 18.24
CA GLY A 56 -0.04 -23.50 19.15
C GLY A 56 1.05 -23.69 20.19
N ARG A 57 0.77 -23.28 21.42
CA ARG A 57 1.58 -23.55 22.60
C ARG A 57 1.38 -25.05 22.87
N ARG A 58 2.29 -25.88 22.35
CA ARG A 58 2.36 -27.30 22.71
C ARG A 58 2.81 -27.35 24.17
N GLY A 59 1.91 -27.81 25.03
CA GLY A 59 2.26 -28.38 26.33
C GLY A 59 2.78 -29.80 26.17
#